data_AF-A0A948CUS9-F1
#
_entry.id   AF-A0A948CUS9-F1
#
_cell.length_a   1.000
_cell.length_b   1.000
_cell.length_c   1.000
_cell.angle_alpha   90.00
_cell.angle_beta   90.00
_cell.angle_gamma   90.00
#
_symmetry.space_group_name_H-M   'P 1'
#
loop_
_entity.id
_entity.type
_entity.pdbx_description
1 polymer ?
#
loop_
_entity_poly.entity_id
_entity_poly.type
_entity_poly.pdbx_seq_one_letter_code
_entity_poly.pdbx_strand_id
1 'polypeptide(L)'
;MRIKNCESKIKQILEISFIFVTVILSLLAIYFAKSEGAMLGVIIGLIIFGLLINKKSRLTVFLFIIIFSSSIYVYSPAKNYLITKITLSDLSGQIRQQQWEETLKMLKDKRIISGAGLANYQKIIQQYHREGIFFNSENDPDFHRKTVFNEEYKKKHWQPTEIYLYPHNIILNFWSELGLAGLLLFIWIIGKYFYLSIINLFEKKNKYLILGLFGAMIVIVVHGLVDVPYFKNDLAILFWLLIAMMGVINFEKQVNGSVAEYHIRQ
;
A
#
# COMPACT_ATOMS: atom_id res chain seq x y z
N MET A 1 3.78 -17.59 47.09
CA MET A 1 3.72 -16.26 46.42
C MET A 1 4.89 -16.02 45.45
N ARG A 2 6.15 -16.30 45.82
CA ARG A 2 7.34 -16.11 44.95
C ARG A 2 7.36 -16.95 43.65
N ILE A 3 6.92 -18.21 43.69
CA ILE A 3 6.95 -19.13 42.53
C ILE A 3 5.94 -18.70 41.44
N LYS A 4 4.67 -18.42 41.81
CA LYS A 4 3.66 -17.88 40.89
C LYS A 4 4.11 -16.57 40.22
N ASN A 5 4.86 -15.73 40.93
CA ASN A 5 5.40 -14.48 40.39
C ASN A 5 6.53 -14.73 39.36
N CYS A 6 7.34 -15.77 39.57
CA CYS A 6 8.38 -16.20 38.62
C CYS A 6 7.77 -16.83 37.36
N GLU A 7 6.80 -17.72 37.50
CA GLU A 7 6.06 -18.32 36.36
C GLU A 7 5.37 -17.26 35.51
N SER A 8 4.77 -16.23 36.14
CA SER A 8 4.15 -15.12 35.42
C SER A 8 5.15 -14.28 34.62
N LYS A 9 6.36 -14.05 35.16
CA LYS A 9 7.43 -13.32 34.47
C LYS A 9 8.00 -14.11 33.30
N ILE A 10 8.21 -15.41 33.47
CA ILE A 10 8.69 -16.29 32.40
C ILE A 10 7.68 -16.30 31.25
N LYS A 11 6.39 -16.47 31.55
CA LYS A 11 5.32 -16.42 30.54
C LYS A 11 5.32 -15.10 29.78
N GLN A 12 5.43 -13.98 30.49
CA GLN A 12 5.48 -12.65 29.86
C GLN A 12 6.71 -12.48 28.94
N ILE A 13 7.89 -12.95 29.36
CA ILE A 13 9.10 -12.91 28.53
C ILE A 13 8.91 -13.75 27.26
N LEU A 14 8.33 -14.94 27.39
CA LEU A 14 8.04 -15.81 26.24
C LEU A 14 7.06 -15.15 25.26
N GLU A 15 5.98 -14.53 25.76
CA GLU A 15 5.00 -13.81 24.93
C GLU A 15 5.65 -12.64 24.17
N ILE A 16 6.46 -11.82 24.86
CA ILE A 16 7.16 -10.70 24.23
C ILE A 16 8.16 -11.20 23.18
N SER A 17 8.91 -12.26 23.50
CA SER A 17 9.88 -12.86 22.59
C SER A 17 9.20 -13.43 21.35
N PHE A 18 8.05 -14.09 21.52
CA PHE A 18 7.27 -14.63 20.42
C PHE A 18 6.74 -13.53 19.49
N ILE A 19 6.20 -12.45 20.05
CA ILE A 19 5.73 -11.29 19.26
C ILE A 19 6.90 -10.66 18.52
N PHE A 20 8.04 -10.46 19.19
CA PHE A 20 9.24 -9.87 18.61
C PHE A 20 9.77 -10.69 17.44
N VAL A 21 9.89 -12.01 17.62
CA VAL A 21 10.30 -12.95 16.56
C VAL A 21 9.31 -12.90 15.40
N THR A 22 8.01 -12.88 15.68
CA THR A 22 6.97 -12.80 14.64
C THR A 22 7.10 -11.53 13.80
N VAL A 23 7.32 -10.37 14.43
CA VAL A 23 7.54 -9.10 13.73
C VAL A 23 8.80 -9.17 12.85
N ILE A 24 9.92 -9.68 13.38
CA ILE A 24 11.16 -9.82 12.61
C ILE A 24 10.97 -10.73 11.42
N LEU A 25 10.38 -11.92 11.61
CA LEU A 25 10.15 -12.88 10.53
C LEU A 25 9.22 -12.31 9.47
N SER A 26 8.21 -11.53 9.86
CA SER A 26 7.30 -10.85 8.92
C SER A 26 8.04 -9.80 8.08
N LEU A 27 8.91 -8.99 8.69
CA LEU A 27 9.72 -8.01 7.97
C LEU A 27 10.74 -8.68 7.04
N LEU A 28 11.36 -9.78 7.49
CA LEU A 28 12.26 -10.58 6.66
C LEU A 28 11.54 -11.20 5.47
N ALA A 29 10.31 -11.70 5.65
CA ALA A 29 9.51 -12.24 4.55
C ALA A 29 9.25 -11.18 3.48
N ILE A 30 8.92 -9.94 3.87
CA ILE A 30 8.72 -8.82 2.94
C ILE A 30 10.03 -8.45 2.24
N TYR A 31 11.14 -8.41 2.99
CA TYR A 31 12.46 -8.13 2.42
C TYR A 31 12.87 -9.18 1.38
N PHE A 32 12.73 -10.47 1.69
CA PHE A 32 13.05 -11.56 0.77
C PHE A 32 12.10 -11.65 -0.42
N ALA A 33 10.86 -11.15 -0.29
CA ALA A 33 9.93 -11.01 -1.41
C ALA A 33 10.36 -9.91 -2.41
N LYS A 34 11.36 -9.07 -2.06
CA LYS A 34 11.85 -7.95 -2.88
C LYS A 34 10.75 -6.99 -3.35
N SER A 35 9.65 -6.90 -2.61
CA SER A 35 8.55 -6.01 -2.93
C SER A 35 8.78 -4.61 -2.35
N GLU A 36 9.32 -3.73 -3.18
CA GLU A 36 9.60 -2.33 -2.80
C GLU A 36 8.33 -1.57 -2.39
N GLY A 37 7.22 -1.81 -3.11
CA GLY A 37 5.92 -1.22 -2.77
C GLY A 37 5.41 -1.69 -1.40
N ALA A 38 5.59 -2.97 -1.06
CA ALA A 38 5.21 -3.49 0.26
C ALA A 38 6.10 -2.91 1.37
N MET A 39 7.42 -2.81 1.14
CA MET A 39 8.34 -2.16 2.09
C MET A 39 7.94 -0.70 2.36
N LEU A 40 7.64 0.07 1.32
CA LEU A 40 7.17 1.45 1.47
C LEU A 40 5.84 1.52 2.23
N GLY A 41 4.90 0.62 1.92
CA GLY A 41 3.64 0.49 2.64
C GLY A 41 3.84 0.25 4.15
N VAL A 42 4.75 -0.66 4.52
CA VAL A 42 5.08 -0.94 5.93
C VAL A 42 5.73 0.26 6.60
N ILE A 43 6.68 0.93 5.95
CA ILE A 43 7.33 2.13 6.49
C ILE A 43 6.27 3.22 6.79
N ILE A 44 5.40 3.51 5.83
CA ILE A 44 4.33 4.51 6.00
C ILE A 44 3.34 4.07 7.09
N GLY A 45 2.96 2.79 7.12
CA GLY A 45 2.10 2.21 8.15
C GLY A 45 2.68 2.37 9.56
N LEU A 46 3.98 2.09 9.74
CA LEU A 46 4.69 2.25 11.02
C LEU A 46 4.83 3.71 11.44
N ILE A 47 5.11 4.62 10.48
CA ILE A 47 5.14 6.06 10.74
C ILE A 47 3.77 6.52 11.26
N ILE A 48 2.68 6.19 10.57
CA ILE A 48 1.33 6.61 10.98
C ILE A 48 0.96 5.96 12.32
N PHE A 49 1.28 4.69 12.53
CA PHE A 49 1.10 4.01 13.81
C PHE A 49 1.76 4.79 14.96
N GLY A 50 3.04 5.17 14.79
CA GLY A 50 3.79 5.94 15.78
C GLY A 50 3.28 7.37 15.98
N LEU A 51 2.65 7.98 14.97
CA LEU A 51 1.98 9.28 15.11
C LEU A 51 0.65 9.19 15.88
N LEU A 52 -0.07 8.09 15.72
CA LEU A 52 -1.40 7.89 16.32
C LEU A 52 -1.36 7.33 17.75
N ILE A 53 -0.28 6.67 18.15
CA ILE A 53 -0.18 6.00 19.46
C ILE A 53 -0.20 6.98 20.66
N ASN A 54 0.70 7.95 20.75
CA ASN A 54 0.75 8.91 21.87
C ASN A 54 1.66 10.11 21.54
N LYS A 55 1.57 11.18 22.34
CA LYS A 55 2.33 12.43 22.13
C LYS A 55 3.86 12.24 22.16
N LYS A 56 4.38 11.34 23.00
CA LYS A 56 5.82 11.08 23.10
C LYS A 56 6.34 10.39 21.82
N SER A 57 5.62 9.37 21.35
CA SER A 57 5.93 8.66 20.11
C SER A 57 5.89 9.58 18.89
N ARG A 58 4.99 10.57 18.85
CA ARG A 58 4.99 11.57 17.77
C ARG A 58 6.34 12.28 17.66
N LEU A 59 6.87 12.75 18.79
CA LEU A 59 8.17 13.41 18.81
C LEU A 59 9.28 12.46 18.33
N THR A 60 9.29 11.22 18.80
CA THR A 60 10.27 10.21 18.35
C THR A 60 10.19 9.97 16.84
N VAL A 61 8.98 9.84 16.28
CA VAL A 61 8.77 9.67 14.84
C VAL A 61 9.24 10.90 14.07
N PHE A 62 8.91 12.12 14.52
CA PHE A 62 9.38 13.35 13.88
C PHE A 62 10.90 13.45 13.88
N LEU A 63 11.55 13.20 15.01
CA LEU A 63 13.01 13.19 15.11
C LEU A 63 13.62 12.14 14.19
N PHE A 64 13.05 10.94 14.14
CA PHE A 64 13.51 9.89 13.24
C PHE A 64 13.38 10.28 11.77
N ILE A 65 12.24 10.85 11.35
CA ILE A 65 12.02 11.32 9.97
C ILE A 65 13.03 12.42 9.62
N ILE A 66 13.28 13.39 10.50
CA ILE A 66 14.22 14.47 10.28
C ILE A 66 15.65 13.93 10.12
N ILE A 67 16.07 13.07 11.05
CA ILE A 67 17.41 12.46 11.02
C ILE A 67 17.58 11.62 9.75
N PHE A 68 16.63 10.73 9.46
CA PHE A 68 16.68 9.85 8.30
C PHE A 68 16.68 10.64 6.97
N SER A 69 15.83 11.65 6.85
CA SER A 69 15.79 12.52 5.65
C SER A 69 17.10 13.30 5.48
N SER A 70 17.68 13.78 6.57
CA SER A 70 18.97 14.48 6.56
C SER A 70 20.10 13.54 6.15
N SER A 71 20.13 12.32 6.69
CA SER A 71 21.10 11.28 6.30
C SER A 71 21.00 10.90 4.82
N ILE A 72 19.78 10.73 4.29
CA ILE A 72 19.56 10.47 2.85
C ILE A 72 20.04 11.65 2.02
N TYR A 73 19.72 12.88 2.42
CA TYR A 73 20.12 14.07 1.68
C TYR A 73 21.64 14.21 1.55
N VAL A 74 22.37 13.89 2.62
CA VAL A 74 23.84 13.93 2.64
C VAL A 74 24.45 12.76 1.85
N TYR A 75 23.85 11.58 1.89
CA TYR A 75 24.38 10.39 1.21
C TYR A 75 23.86 10.25 -0.22
N SER A 76 24.61 10.79 -1.19
CA SER A 76 24.26 10.86 -2.61
C SER A 76 23.73 9.54 -3.23
N PRO A 77 24.34 8.36 -2.98
CA PRO A 77 23.81 7.10 -3.53
C PRO A 77 22.38 6.78 -3.06
N ALA A 78 22.07 6.96 -1.77
CA ALA A 78 20.71 6.74 -1.26
C ALA A 78 19.75 7.81 -1.77
N LYS A 79 20.18 9.07 -1.87
CA LYS A 79 19.38 10.15 -2.48
C LYS A 79 18.98 9.81 -3.91
N ASN A 80 19.95 9.41 -4.74
CA ASN A 80 19.70 9.08 -6.15
C ASN A 80 18.79 7.86 -6.27
N TYR A 81 19.03 6.82 -5.46
CA TYR A 81 18.15 5.66 -5.39
C TYR A 81 16.71 6.04 -5.03
N LEU A 82 16.53 6.85 -3.99
CA LEU A 82 15.21 7.31 -3.55
C LEU A 82 14.51 8.16 -4.62
N ILE A 83 15.21 9.11 -5.24
CA ILE A 83 14.66 9.94 -6.32
C ILE A 83 14.18 9.05 -7.45
N THR A 84 15.02 8.14 -7.96
CA THR A 84 14.66 7.22 -9.04
C THR A 84 13.41 6.41 -8.72
N LYS A 85 13.26 5.94 -7.47
CA LYS A 85 12.08 5.16 -7.05
C LYS A 85 10.83 6.01 -6.90
N ILE A 86 10.93 7.21 -6.34
CA ILE A 86 9.77 8.11 -6.18
C ILE A 86 9.31 8.64 -7.55
N THR A 87 10.23 8.94 -8.46
CA THR A 87 9.91 9.39 -9.82
C THR A 87 9.54 8.25 -10.76
N LEU A 88 9.55 7.00 -10.28
CA LEU A 88 9.32 5.79 -11.06
C LEU A 88 10.20 5.73 -12.31
N SER A 89 11.43 6.22 -12.20
CA SER A 89 12.39 6.31 -13.31
C SER A 89 13.18 5.02 -13.51
N ASP A 90 13.09 4.05 -12.60
CA ASP A 90 13.60 2.69 -12.83
C ASP A 90 12.73 1.92 -13.83
N LEU A 91 13.25 0.81 -14.36
CA LEU A 91 12.56 0.03 -15.39
C LEU A 91 11.15 -0.37 -14.97
N SER A 92 10.98 -0.88 -13.75
CA SER A 92 9.67 -1.30 -13.25
C SER A 92 8.71 -0.11 -13.10
N GLY A 93 9.24 1.06 -12.74
CA GLY A 93 8.48 2.30 -12.66
C GLY A 93 7.99 2.78 -14.03
N GLN A 94 8.87 2.77 -15.03
CA GLN A 94 8.53 3.19 -16.40
C GLN A 94 7.51 2.26 -17.06
N ILE A 95 7.60 0.95 -16.81
CA ILE A 95 6.57 -0.02 -17.25
C ILE A 95 5.22 0.31 -16.60
N ARG A 96 5.17 0.64 -15.30
CA ARG A 96 3.93 1.09 -14.65
C ARG A 96 3.40 2.39 -15.25
N GLN A 97 4.27 3.36 -15.50
CA GLN A 97 3.87 4.62 -16.15
C GLN A 97 3.25 4.35 -17.52
N GLN A 98 3.83 3.44 -18.31
CA GLN A 98 3.25 2.99 -19.58
C GLN A 98 1.84 2.41 -19.36
N GLN A 99 1.69 1.44 -18.45
CA GLN A 99 0.40 0.82 -18.13
C GLN A 99 -0.65 1.86 -17.73
N TRP A 100 -0.28 2.84 -16.90
CA TRP A 100 -1.17 3.90 -16.44
C TRP A 100 -1.56 4.84 -17.58
N GLU A 101 -0.61 5.23 -18.43
CA GLU A 101 -0.87 6.06 -19.59
C GLU A 101 -1.83 5.39 -20.57
N GLU A 102 -1.60 4.11 -20.87
CA GLU A 102 -2.45 3.30 -21.75
C GLU A 102 -3.86 3.14 -21.17
N THR A 103 -3.96 2.91 -19.86
CA THR A 103 -5.24 2.81 -19.16
C THR A 103 -6.01 4.12 -19.19
N LEU A 104 -5.32 5.25 -18.94
CA LEU A 104 -5.95 6.56 -18.98
C LEU A 104 -6.40 6.93 -20.41
N LYS A 105 -5.64 6.54 -21.43
CA LYS A 105 -6.06 6.68 -22.84
C LYS A 105 -7.31 5.86 -23.13
N MET A 106 -7.32 4.58 -22.72
CA MET A 106 -8.47 3.70 -22.86
C MET A 106 -9.71 4.26 -22.14
N LEU A 107 -9.57 4.75 -20.91
CA LEU A 107 -10.68 5.34 -20.15
C LEU A 107 -11.21 6.59 -20.86
N LYS A 108 -10.32 7.50 -21.31
CA LYS A 108 -10.69 8.72 -22.03
C LYS A 108 -11.38 8.43 -23.37
N ASP A 109 -11.11 7.30 -24.01
CA ASP A 109 -11.90 6.82 -25.14
C ASP A 109 -13.26 6.26 -24.68
N LYS A 110 -14.18 7.17 -24.33
CA LYS A 110 -15.61 6.87 -24.05
C LYS A 110 -15.89 5.84 -22.93
N ARG A 111 -14.91 5.52 -22.08
CA ARG A 111 -15.01 4.52 -21.00
C ARG A 111 -14.82 5.13 -19.61
N ILE A 112 -14.83 6.45 -19.47
CA ILE A 112 -14.71 7.14 -18.18
C ILE A 112 -15.77 6.64 -17.19
N ILE A 113 -17.00 6.42 -17.67
CA ILE A 113 -18.14 6.02 -16.81
C ILE A 113 -18.19 4.51 -16.64
N SER A 114 -18.16 3.75 -17.73
CA SER A 114 -18.35 2.29 -17.72
C SER A 114 -17.09 1.49 -17.35
N GLY A 115 -15.90 2.09 -17.52
CA GLY A 115 -14.65 1.34 -17.56
C GLY A 115 -14.59 0.40 -18.77
N ALA A 116 -13.66 -0.55 -18.69
CA ALA A 116 -13.54 -1.73 -19.55
C ALA A 116 -14.59 -2.82 -19.26
N GLY A 117 -15.12 -2.84 -18.03
CA GLY A 117 -16.02 -3.88 -17.54
C GLY A 117 -15.27 -5.06 -16.94
N LEU A 118 -15.97 -5.80 -16.08
CA LEU A 118 -15.39 -6.85 -15.24
C LEU A 118 -14.71 -7.94 -16.07
N ALA A 119 -13.46 -8.24 -15.74
CA ALA A 119 -12.58 -9.22 -16.39
C ALA A 119 -12.32 -8.95 -17.88
N ASN A 120 -12.50 -7.69 -18.33
CA ASN A 120 -12.40 -7.33 -19.75
C ASN A 120 -11.26 -6.34 -20.05
N TYR A 121 -10.53 -5.88 -19.02
CA TYR A 121 -9.42 -4.93 -19.16
C TYR A 121 -8.37 -5.41 -20.16
N GLN A 122 -7.85 -6.63 -20.00
CA GLN A 122 -6.76 -7.16 -20.84
C GLN A 122 -7.13 -7.20 -22.33
N LYS A 123 -8.40 -7.50 -22.65
CA LYS A 123 -8.91 -7.54 -24.02
C LYS A 123 -8.99 -6.14 -24.63
N ILE A 124 -9.47 -5.15 -23.87
CA ILE A 124 -9.67 -3.79 -24.38
C ILE A 124 -8.33 -3.05 -24.46
N ILE A 125 -7.45 -3.22 -23.47
CA ILE A 125 -6.17 -2.51 -23.40
C ILE A 125 -5.24 -2.90 -24.55
N GLN A 126 -5.42 -4.08 -25.16
CA GLN A 126 -4.68 -4.54 -26.33
C GLN A 126 -4.64 -3.51 -27.47
N GLN A 127 -5.72 -2.73 -27.68
CA GLN A 127 -5.78 -1.70 -28.73
C GLN A 127 -4.94 -0.46 -28.41
N TYR A 128 -4.58 -0.26 -27.14
CA TYR A 128 -3.83 0.89 -26.63
C TYR A 128 -2.38 0.55 -26.32
N HIS A 129 -2.06 -0.75 -26.28
CA HIS A 129 -0.80 -1.27 -25.78
C HIS A 129 0.36 -0.97 -26.72
N ARG A 130 1.46 -0.47 -26.18
CA ARG A 130 2.76 -0.41 -26.84
C ARG A 130 3.56 -1.67 -26.51
N GLU A 131 4.14 -2.33 -27.50
CA GLU A 131 4.86 -3.60 -27.34
C GLU A 131 6.15 -3.51 -26.50
N GLY A 132 6.57 -2.32 -26.10
CA GLY A 132 7.75 -2.12 -25.28
C GLY A 132 8.11 -0.65 -25.08
N ILE A 133 9.17 -0.45 -24.30
CA ILE A 133 9.76 0.85 -24.01
C ILE A 133 11.27 0.83 -24.27
N PHE A 134 11.84 1.99 -24.55
CA PHE A 134 13.28 2.18 -24.52
C PHE A 134 13.71 2.62 -23.13
N PHE A 135 14.61 1.88 -22.48
CA PHE A 135 15.06 2.16 -21.12
C PHE A 135 16.53 2.60 -21.07
N ASN A 136 16.80 3.74 -20.43
CA ASN A 136 18.15 4.28 -20.27
C ASN A 136 18.82 3.73 -19.00
N SER A 137 19.29 2.48 -19.05
CA SER A 137 19.95 1.83 -17.91
C SER A 137 21.30 2.46 -17.54
N GLU A 138 21.97 3.08 -18.50
CA GLU A 138 23.34 3.60 -18.36
C GLU A 138 23.37 5.13 -18.08
N ASN A 139 22.21 5.78 -17.99
CA ASN A 139 22.08 7.25 -17.90
C ASN A 139 22.85 7.99 -19.02
N ASP A 140 22.82 7.44 -20.24
CA ASP A 140 23.47 8.03 -21.41
C ASP A 140 22.80 9.38 -21.75
N PRO A 141 23.55 10.51 -21.78
CA PRO A 141 22.98 11.82 -22.08
C PRO A 141 22.47 11.94 -23.53
N ASP A 142 23.02 11.12 -24.44
CA ASP A 142 22.62 11.10 -25.85
C ASP A 142 21.55 10.03 -26.15
N PHE A 143 20.93 9.45 -25.11
CA PHE A 143 20.01 8.31 -25.22
C PHE A 143 18.91 8.50 -26.27
N HIS A 144 18.22 9.64 -26.25
CA HIS A 144 17.14 9.93 -27.20
C HIS A 144 17.63 10.02 -28.64
N ARG A 145 18.83 10.58 -28.86
CA ARG A 145 19.42 10.66 -30.20
C ARG A 145 19.78 9.25 -30.69
N LYS A 146 20.47 8.46 -29.85
CA LYS A 146 20.96 7.12 -30.23
C LYS A 146 19.83 6.12 -30.43
N THR A 147 18.76 6.18 -29.64
CA THR A 147 17.58 5.31 -29.82
C THR A 147 16.82 5.55 -31.13
N VAL A 148 16.92 6.75 -31.71
CA VAL A 148 16.29 7.10 -32.99
C VAL A 148 17.18 6.75 -34.19
N PHE A 149 18.48 7.04 -34.12
CA PHE A 149 19.38 6.98 -35.29
C PHE A 149 20.32 5.76 -35.33
N ASN A 150 20.43 4.97 -34.26
CA ASN A 150 21.31 3.80 -34.21
C ASN A 150 20.52 2.52 -33.93
N GLU A 151 20.38 1.66 -34.94
CA GLU A 151 19.61 0.42 -34.87
C GLU A 151 20.18 -0.60 -33.88
N GLU A 152 21.50 -0.69 -33.74
CA GLU A 152 22.14 -1.59 -32.76
C GLU A 152 21.85 -1.10 -31.33
N TYR A 153 21.99 0.21 -31.10
CA TYR A 153 21.70 0.84 -29.81
C TYR A 153 20.23 0.69 -29.43
N LYS A 154 19.33 0.88 -30.40
CA LYS A 154 17.88 0.71 -30.26
C LYS A 154 17.54 -0.72 -29.83
N LYS A 155 18.09 -1.73 -30.50
CA LYS A 155 17.90 -3.15 -30.14
C LYS A 155 18.41 -3.47 -28.74
N LYS A 156 19.56 -2.90 -28.34
CA LYS A 156 20.15 -3.12 -27.00
C LYS A 156 19.28 -2.57 -25.86
N HIS A 157 18.63 -1.41 -26.07
CA HIS A 157 17.88 -0.72 -25.01
C HIS A 157 16.37 -0.93 -25.08
N TRP A 158 15.88 -1.73 -26.04
CA TRP A 158 14.48 -2.10 -26.14
C TRP A 158 14.11 -3.09 -25.04
N GLN A 159 13.03 -2.80 -24.32
CA GLN A 159 12.45 -3.65 -23.28
C GLN A 159 11.02 -4.00 -23.71
N PRO A 160 10.76 -5.25 -24.10
CA PRO A 160 9.41 -5.66 -24.49
C PRO A 160 8.49 -5.60 -23.27
N THR A 161 7.25 -5.19 -23.49
CA THR A 161 6.20 -5.24 -22.48
C THR A 161 5.05 -6.09 -22.95
N GLU A 162 4.41 -6.76 -22.01
CA GLU A 162 3.28 -7.65 -22.28
C GLU A 162 1.95 -6.93 -22.04
N ILE A 163 0.87 -7.50 -22.57
CA ILE A 163 -0.48 -7.03 -22.26
C ILE A 163 -0.85 -7.55 -20.87
N TYR A 164 -0.61 -6.72 -19.86
CA TYR A 164 -0.87 -7.05 -18.47
C TYR A 164 -2.37 -7.20 -18.17
N LEU A 165 -2.67 -8.09 -17.22
CA LEU A 165 -4.04 -8.32 -16.74
C LEU A 165 -4.65 -7.10 -16.03
N TYR A 166 -3.82 -6.26 -15.40
CA TYR A 166 -4.25 -5.09 -14.64
C TYR A 166 -3.26 -3.93 -14.79
N PRO A 167 -3.68 -2.67 -14.57
CA PRO A 167 -2.82 -1.50 -14.65
C PRO A 167 -1.84 -1.31 -13.46
N HIS A 168 -1.75 -2.26 -12.53
CA HIS A 168 -0.86 -2.20 -11.36
C HIS A 168 -1.02 -0.89 -10.56
N ASN A 169 -2.26 -0.43 -10.42
CA ASN A 169 -2.65 0.66 -9.53
C ASN A 169 -4.10 0.43 -9.11
N ILE A 170 -4.33 0.22 -7.82
CA ILE A 170 -5.62 -0.17 -7.25
C ILE A 170 -6.75 0.79 -7.64
N ILE A 171 -6.47 2.09 -7.74
CA ILE A 171 -7.46 3.09 -8.17
C ILE A 171 -7.83 2.85 -9.63
N LEU A 172 -6.82 2.70 -10.50
CA LEU A 172 -7.05 2.41 -11.91
C LEU A 172 -7.69 1.04 -12.11
N ASN A 173 -7.38 0.04 -11.28
CA ASN A 173 -7.99 -1.28 -11.36
C ASN A 173 -9.51 -1.20 -11.09
N PHE A 174 -9.93 -0.55 -9.98
CA PHE A 174 -11.36 -0.39 -9.70
C PHE A 174 -12.06 0.46 -10.76
N TRP A 175 -11.39 1.51 -11.26
CA TRP A 175 -11.97 2.37 -12.30
C TRP A 175 -12.08 1.65 -13.64
N SER A 176 -11.07 0.90 -14.06
CA SER A 176 -11.12 0.16 -15.33
C SER A 176 -12.09 -1.01 -15.28
N GLU A 177 -12.17 -1.75 -14.17
CA GLU A 177 -13.00 -2.95 -14.08
C GLU A 177 -14.48 -2.63 -13.81
N LEU A 178 -14.76 -1.68 -12.92
CA LEU A 178 -16.10 -1.37 -12.44
C LEU A 178 -16.61 0.01 -12.85
N GLY A 179 -15.82 0.76 -13.61
CA GLY A 179 -16.15 2.12 -14.02
C GLY A 179 -16.09 3.14 -12.89
N LEU A 180 -16.63 4.33 -13.16
CA LEU A 180 -16.63 5.45 -12.20
C LEU A 180 -17.39 5.09 -10.92
N ALA A 181 -18.48 4.33 -11.03
CA ALA A 181 -19.27 3.90 -9.87
C ALA A 181 -18.44 3.02 -8.92
N GLY A 182 -17.68 2.06 -9.45
CA GLY A 182 -16.81 1.21 -8.63
C GLY A 182 -15.64 1.97 -8.01
N LEU A 183 -15.06 2.92 -8.74
CA LEU A 183 -14.04 3.83 -8.19
C LEU A 183 -14.60 4.63 -6.99
N LEU A 184 -15.76 5.26 -7.14
CA LEU A 184 -16.38 6.05 -6.08
C LEU A 184 -16.74 5.18 -4.87
N LEU A 185 -17.26 3.96 -5.10
CA LEU A 185 -17.55 3.00 -4.04
C LEU A 185 -16.28 2.59 -3.30
N PHE A 186 -15.19 2.33 -4.02
CA PHE A 186 -13.89 2.00 -3.42
C PHE A 186 -13.37 3.15 -2.54
N ILE A 187 -13.38 4.39 -3.06
CA ILE A 187 -12.98 5.58 -2.29
C ILE A 187 -13.85 5.71 -1.03
N TRP A 188 -15.16 5.49 -1.15
CA TRP A 188 -16.07 5.55 -0.02
C TRP A 188 -15.79 4.47 1.03
N ILE A 189 -15.56 3.22 0.63
CA ILE A 189 -15.23 2.11 1.55
C ILE A 189 -13.94 2.41 2.30
N ILE A 190 -12.88 2.82 1.60
CA ILE A 190 -11.59 3.16 2.19
C ILE A 190 -11.72 4.37 3.14
N GLY A 191 -12.41 5.41 2.71
CA GLY A 191 -12.67 6.60 3.52
C GLY A 191 -13.46 6.27 4.80
N LYS A 192 -14.53 5.47 4.67
CA LYS A 192 -15.34 5.01 5.80
C LYS A 192 -14.53 4.14 6.76
N TYR A 193 -13.71 3.24 6.24
CA TYR A 193 -12.83 2.39 7.05
C TYR A 193 -11.88 3.24 7.93
N PHE A 194 -11.18 4.21 7.34
CA PHE A 194 -10.27 5.07 8.09
C PHE A 194 -11.02 5.99 9.06
N TYR A 195 -12.16 6.53 8.66
CA TYR A 195 -13.02 7.33 9.54
C TYR A 195 -13.45 6.55 10.80
N LEU A 196 -13.98 5.34 10.61
CA LEU A 196 -14.37 4.46 11.72
C LEU A 196 -13.16 4.09 12.58
N SER A 197 -12.02 3.80 11.96
CA SER A 197 -10.80 3.48 12.70
C SER A 197 -10.36 4.64 13.60
N ILE A 198 -10.39 5.89 13.11
CA ILE A 198 -10.01 7.08 13.89
C ILE A 198 -10.99 7.31 15.04
N ILE A 199 -12.29 7.21 14.82
CA ILE A 199 -13.29 7.42 15.88
C ILE A 199 -13.18 6.36 16.98
N ASN A 200 -12.95 5.12 16.60
CA ASN A 200 -12.78 4.03 17.56
C ASN A 200 -11.42 4.10 18.28
N LEU A 201 -10.41 4.76 17.70
CA LEU A 201 -9.09 4.92 18.33
C LEU A 201 -9.12 5.73 19.63
N PHE A 202 -10.10 6.63 19.78
CA PHE A 202 -10.29 7.40 21.01
C PHE A 202 -10.75 6.52 22.20
N GLU A 203 -11.23 5.31 21.93
CA GLU A 203 -11.59 4.35 22.97
C GLU A 203 -10.38 3.50 23.36
N LYS A 204 -9.98 3.60 24.63
CA LYS A 204 -8.74 2.96 25.12
C LYS A 204 -8.78 1.43 25.07
N LYS A 205 -9.96 0.80 25.04
CA LYS A 205 -10.15 -0.65 25.20
C LYS A 205 -9.47 -1.48 24.09
N ASN A 206 -9.56 -1.03 22.84
CA ASN A 206 -9.08 -1.79 21.66
C ASN A 206 -7.99 -1.04 20.86
N LYS A 207 -7.38 -0.02 21.47
CA LYS A 207 -6.52 0.93 20.76
C LYS A 207 -5.44 0.29 19.89
N TYR A 208 -4.68 -0.67 20.44
CA TYR A 208 -3.56 -1.28 19.70
C TYR A 208 -4.03 -2.19 18.56
N LEU A 209 -5.15 -2.89 18.74
CA LEU A 209 -5.77 -3.68 17.67
C LEU A 209 -6.25 -2.76 16.54
N ILE A 210 -6.93 -1.66 16.87
CA ILE A 210 -7.38 -0.65 15.91
C ILE A 210 -6.19 -0.05 15.15
N LEU A 211 -5.09 0.26 15.84
CA LEU A 211 -3.87 0.74 15.19
C LEU A 211 -3.25 -0.30 14.24
N GLY A 212 -3.26 -1.58 14.62
CA GLY A 212 -2.82 -2.67 13.76
C GLY A 212 -3.67 -2.79 12.49
N LEU A 213 -5.00 -2.79 12.65
CA LEU A 213 -5.96 -2.80 11.54
C LEU A 213 -5.85 -1.56 10.64
N PHE A 214 -5.65 -0.38 11.24
CA PHE A 214 -5.40 0.87 10.52
C PHE A 214 -4.12 0.75 9.68
N GLY A 215 -3.02 0.30 10.30
CA GLY A 215 -1.73 0.12 9.63
C GLY A 215 -1.79 -0.91 8.50
N ALA A 216 -2.47 -2.04 8.70
CA ALA A 216 -2.64 -3.06 7.67
C ALA A 216 -3.37 -2.51 6.43
N MET A 217 -4.43 -1.72 6.61
CA MET A 217 -5.12 -1.09 5.50
C MET A 217 -4.26 -0.02 4.80
N ILE A 218 -3.44 0.74 5.55
CA ILE A 218 -2.46 1.66 4.96
C ILE A 218 -1.48 0.90 4.05
N VAL A 219 -0.96 -0.25 4.50
CA VAL A 219 -0.06 -1.08 3.69
C VAL A 219 -0.74 -1.50 2.39
N ILE A 220 -1.99 -1.99 2.44
CA ILE A 220 -2.75 -2.39 1.24
C ILE A 220 -2.94 -1.20 0.29
N VAL A 221 -3.36 -0.04 0.79
CA VAL A 221 -3.63 1.13 -0.05
C VAL A 221 -2.34 1.66 -0.68
N VAL A 222 -1.28 1.83 0.11
CA VAL A 222 0.01 2.36 -0.37
C VAL A 222 0.66 1.39 -1.34
N HIS A 223 0.75 0.10 -1.00
CA HIS A 223 1.29 -0.91 -1.90
C HIS A 223 0.45 -1.00 -3.19
N GLY A 224 -0.87 -0.89 -3.05
CA GLY A 224 -1.81 -0.89 -4.16
C GLY A 224 -1.67 0.28 -5.11
N LEU A 225 -1.00 1.38 -4.75
CA LEU A 225 -0.74 2.45 -5.72
C LEU A 225 0.22 2.00 -6.84
N VAL A 226 0.99 0.93 -6.63
CA VAL A 226 1.99 0.41 -7.57
C VAL A 226 1.86 -1.10 -7.81
N ASP A 227 0.78 -1.72 -7.32
CA ASP A 227 0.52 -3.15 -7.43
C ASP A 227 -0.99 -3.47 -7.34
N VAL A 228 -1.35 -4.75 -7.33
CA VAL A 228 -2.73 -5.27 -7.39
C VAL A 228 -3.08 -6.08 -6.12
N PRO A 229 -3.06 -5.49 -4.91
CA PRO A 229 -3.25 -6.22 -3.65
C PRO A 229 -4.72 -6.53 -3.32
N TYR A 230 -5.59 -6.67 -4.32
CA TYR A 230 -7.04 -6.91 -4.13
C TYR A 230 -7.62 -7.92 -5.12
N PHE A 231 -7.27 -7.86 -6.41
CA PHE A 231 -7.95 -8.63 -7.47
C PHE A 231 -7.61 -10.13 -7.51
N LYS A 232 -6.96 -10.65 -6.47
CA LYS A 232 -6.80 -12.08 -6.23
C LYS A 232 -7.68 -12.50 -5.06
N ASN A 233 -8.29 -13.69 -5.14
CA ASN A 233 -9.31 -14.14 -4.17
C ASN A 233 -8.80 -14.15 -2.73
N ASP A 234 -7.57 -14.60 -2.51
CA ASP A 234 -6.88 -14.59 -1.22
C ASP A 234 -6.73 -13.18 -0.65
N LEU A 235 -6.27 -12.24 -1.48
CA LEU A 235 -6.09 -10.83 -1.09
C LEU A 235 -7.43 -10.12 -0.85
N ALA A 236 -8.46 -10.43 -1.65
CA ALA A 236 -9.81 -9.92 -1.45
C ALA A 236 -10.38 -10.39 -0.09
N ILE A 237 -10.18 -11.66 0.27
CA ILE A 237 -10.59 -12.19 1.58
C ILE A 237 -9.91 -11.41 2.71
N LEU A 238 -8.59 -11.19 2.63
CA LEU A 238 -7.86 -10.41 3.64
C LEU A 238 -8.39 -8.98 3.75
N PHE A 239 -8.66 -8.33 2.62
CA PHE A 239 -9.23 -6.98 2.59
C PHE A 239 -10.60 -6.92 3.28
N TRP A 240 -11.51 -7.83 2.94
CA TRP A 240 -12.85 -7.87 3.55
C TRP A 240 -12.82 -8.29 5.02
N LEU A 241 -11.88 -9.14 5.42
CA LEU A 241 -11.66 -9.51 6.82
C LEU A 241 -11.27 -8.29 7.65
N LEU A 242 -10.35 -7.44 7.17
CA LEU A 242 -10.00 -6.19 7.85
C LEU A 242 -11.22 -5.29 8.04
N ILE A 243 -12.03 -5.12 6.99
CA ILE A 243 -13.28 -4.35 7.04
C ILE A 243 -14.25 -4.94 8.08
N ALA A 244 -14.44 -6.27 8.07
CA ALA A 244 -15.33 -6.96 9.00
C ALA A 244 -14.87 -6.78 10.45
N MET A 245 -13.57 -6.95 10.73
CA MET A 245 -13.02 -6.75 12.07
C MET A 245 -13.24 -5.32 12.59
N MET A 246 -13.01 -4.30 11.75
CA MET A 246 -13.29 -2.91 12.13
C MET A 246 -14.79 -2.67 12.33
N GLY A 247 -15.64 -3.28 11.49
CA GLY A 247 -17.09 -3.22 11.62
C GLY A 247 -17.59 -3.80 12.94
N VAL A 248 -17.06 -4.96 13.36
CA VAL A 248 -17.39 -5.61 14.64
C VAL A 248 -17.00 -4.71 15.82
N ILE A 249 -15.78 -4.15 15.82
CA ILE A 249 -15.33 -3.22 16.87
C ILE A 249 -16.30 -2.04 17.01
N ASN A 250 -16.71 -1.46 15.88
CA ASN A 250 -17.64 -0.33 15.88
C ASN A 250 -19.06 -0.74 16.33
N PHE A 251 -19.53 -1.92 15.95
CA PHE A 251 -20.83 -2.43 16.35
C PHE A 251 -20.89 -2.71 17.86
N GLU A 252 -19.87 -3.37 18.42
CA GLU A 252 -19.76 -3.62 19.86
C GLU A 252 -19.79 -2.32 20.67
N LYS A 253 -19.12 -1.27 20.19
CA LYS A 253 -19.15 0.05 20.80
C LYS A 253 -20.58 0.61 20.86
N GLN A 254 -21.33 0.54 19.75
CA GLN A 254 -22.70 1.05 19.69
C GLN A 254 -23.63 0.30 20.63
N VAL A 255 -23.53 -1.04 20.67
CA VAL A 255 -24.33 -1.88 21.58
C VAL A 255 -24.01 -1.53 23.04
N ASN A 256 -22.74 -1.50 23.42
CA ASN A 256 -22.35 -1.17 24.81
C ASN A 256 -22.78 0.25 25.22
N GLY A 257 -22.72 1.22 24.31
CA GLY A 257 -23.21 2.57 24.53
C GLY A 257 -24.72 2.61 24.80
N SER A 258 -25.50 1.90 24.00
CA SER A 258 -26.97 1.83 24.16
C SER A 258 -27.41 1.17 25.48
N VAL A 259 -26.71 0.11 25.91
CA VAL A 259 -26.98 -0.57 27.18
C VAL A 259 -26.66 0.33 28.37
N ALA A 260 -25.53 1.05 28.32
CA ALA A 260 -25.17 2.01 29.37
C ALA A 260 -26.20 3.13 29.50
N GLU A 261 -26.70 3.66 28.37
CA GLU A 261 -27.71 4.72 28.37
C GLU A 261 -29.06 4.24 28.94
N TYR A 262 -29.46 2.99 28.66
CA TYR A 262 -30.66 2.38 29.25
C TYR A 262 -30.57 2.29 30.78
N HIS A 263 -29.43 1.85 31.32
CA HIS A 263 -29.23 1.75 32.78
C HIS A 263 -29.18 3.11 33.50
N ILE A 264 -28.82 4.20 32.81
CA ILE A 264 -28.83 5.55 33.38
C ILE A 264 -30.25 6.13 33.43
N ARG A 265 -31.17 5.66 32.57
CA ARG A 265 -32.54 6.18 32.46
C ARG A 265 -33.54 5.48 33.40
N GLN A 266 -33.18 4.39 34.08
CA GLN A 266 -33.98 3.73 35.11
C GLN A 266 -33.52 4.15 36.51
#